data_AF-A0A2D9ZXV1-F1
#
_entry.id   AF-A0A2D9ZXV1-F1
#
_cell.length_a   1.000
_cell.length_b   1.000
_cell.length_c   1.000
_cell.angle_alpha   90.00
_cell.angle_beta   90.00
_cell.angle_gamma   90.00
#
_symmetry.space_group_name_H-M   'P 1'
#
loop_
_entity.id
_entity.type
_entity.pdbx_description
1 polymer ?
#
loop_
_entity_poly.entity_id
_entity_poly.type
_entity_poly.pdbx_seq_one_letter_code
_entity_poly.pdbx_strand_id
1 'polypeptide(L)'
;MQGIHLSAISNTDIKQDLSVDFSAEEAPACFSRRQKIADFERCETCLLSSAEACPGPALINRYMDRALDLADSAGHQGLLHLRESWLRRAWITLRNSALLPHRSEAWRSLCLIALYQLFFVFRHLFADRPGAAKRLSAMTRDMAIMTRQLL
;
A
#
# COMPACT_ATOMS: atom_id res chain seq x y z
N MET A 1 62.26 38.45 -11.75
CA MET A 1 62.77 38.46 -10.37
C MET A 1 61.60 38.75 -9.45
N GLN A 2 61.35 37.84 -8.49
CA GLN A 2 60.66 38.06 -7.20
C GLN A 2 59.20 38.54 -7.27
N GLY A 3 58.21 37.96 -6.61
CA GLY A 3 58.15 36.90 -5.60
C GLY A 3 56.69 36.95 -5.11
N ILE A 4 55.96 35.85 -5.22
CA ILE A 4 54.56 35.76 -4.80
C ILE A 4 54.57 35.66 -3.27
N HIS A 5 54.10 36.71 -2.60
CA HIS A 5 53.86 36.71 -1.15
C HIS A 5 52.36 36.51 -0.92
N LEU A 6 51.95 35.26 -0.73
CA LEU A 6 50.63 34.89 -0.22
C LEU A 6 50.63 35.09 1.30
N SER A 7 49.98 36.15 1.77
CA SER A 7 49.70 36.35 3.20
C SER A 7 48.48 35.55 3.64
N ALA A 8 48.62 34.98 4.83
CA ALA A 8 47.75 34.04 5.49
C ALA A 8 46.42 34.63 6.02
N ILE A 9 45.37 33.81 5.91
CA ILE A 9 44.36 33.44 6.92
C ILE A 9 43.63 34.57 7.68
N SER A 10 42.31 34.62 7.52
CA SER A 10 41.39 34.53 8.66
C SER A 10 40.08 33.87 8.24
N ASN A 11 39.96 32.56 8.54
CA ASN A 11 38.70 31.84 8.54
C ASN A 11 38.04 32.10 9.89
N THR A 12 37.04 32.98 9.92
CA THR A 12 36.16 33.17 11.07
C THR A 12 34.83 32.48 10.83
N ASP A 13 34.67 31.37 11.57
CA ASP A 13 33.45 30.93 12.25
C ASP A 13 32.09 31.16 11.60
N ILE A 14 31.60 30.11 10.94
CA ILE A 14 30.18 29.73 11.03
C ILE A 14 30.12 28.20 11.22
N LYS A 15 30.44 27.74 12.43
CA LYS A 15 29.90 26.48 12.94
C LYS A 15 28.52 26.79 13.49
N GLN A 16 27.48 26.66 12.66
CA GLN A 16 26.12 26.54 13.16
C GLN A 16 25.87 25.07 13.47
N ASP A 17 25.82 24.80 14.76
CA ASP A 17 25.25 23.61 15.36
C ASP A 17 23.83 23.36 14.82
N LEU A 18 23.72 22.42 13.90
CA LEU A 18 22.49 21.68 13.61
C LEU A 18 22.64 20.32 14.27
N SER A 19 22.61 20.31 15.61
CA SER A 19 22.20 19.16 16.39
C SER A 19 20.70 18.95 16.14
N VAL A 20 20.37 18.38 14.98
CA VAL A 20 19.06 17.80 14.75
C VAL A 20 19.07 16.51 15.54
N ASP A 21 18.40 16.55 16.69
CA ASP A 21 18.00 15.36 17.44
C ASP A 21 17.30 14.41 16.46
N PHE A 22 18.04 13.38 16.05
CA PHE A 22 17.53 12.23 15.35
C PHE A 22 16.68 11.45 16.36
N SER A 23 15.47 11.97 16.59
CA SER A 23 14.46 11.32 17.41
C SER A 23 14.31 9.90 16.89
N ALA A 24 14.56 8.96 17.79
CA ALA A 24 14.53 7.52 17.56
C ALA A 24 13.40 7.17 16.60
N GLU A 25 13.78 6.71 15.41
CA GLU A 25 12.89 6.01 14.50
C GLU A 25 12.42 4.77 15.27
N GLU A 26 11.23 4.86 15.89
CA GLU A 26 10.59 3.74 16.56
C GLU A 26 10.56 2.59 15.55
N ALA A 27 11.37 1.57 15.82
CA ALA A 27 11.40 0.37 15.00
C ALA A 27 9.95 -0.11 14.82
N PRO A 28 9.48 -0.31 13.57
CA PRO A 28 8.09 -0.66 13.33
C PRO A 28 7.77 -1.90 14.15
N ALA A 29 6.82 -1.78 15.09
CA ALA A 29 6.47 -2.85 16.00
C ALA A 29 6.30 -4.16 15.21
N CYS A 30 7.13 -5.17 15.50
CA CYS A 30 7.09 -6.44 14.80
C CYS A 30 5.82 -7.18 15.21
N PHE A 31 4.75 -6.99 14.43
CA PHE A 31 3.49 -7.68 14.67
C PHE A 31 3.66 -9.17 14.42
N SER A 32 3.23 -9.99 15.39
CA SER A 32 3.07 -11.43 15.17
C SER A 32 2.10 -11.69 14.02
N ARG A 33 2.26 -12.83 13.33
CA ARG A 33 1.37 -13.25 12.23
C ARG A 33 -0.11 -13.17 12.63
N ARG A 34 -0.45 -13.58 13.85
CA ARG A 34 -1.81 -13.55 14.37
C ARG A 34 -2.36 -12.13 14.51
N GLN A 35 -1.53 -11.19 14.96
CA GLN A 35 -1.92 -9.79 15.03
C GLN A 35 -2.09 -9.18 13.63
N LYS A 36 -1.23 -9.51 12.67
CA LYS A 36 -1.38 -9.06 11.27
C LYS A 36 -2.70 -9.55 10.66
N ILE A 37 -3.07 -10.81 10.90
CA ILE A 37 -4.36 -11.37 10.45
C ILE A 37 -5.52 -10.65 11.14
N ALA A 38 -5.48 -10.49 12.46
CA ALA A 38 -6.56 -9.82 13.19
C ALA A 38 -6.75 -8.35 12.76
N ASP A 39 -5.65 -7.64 12.50
CA ASP A 39 -5.69 -6.25 12.00
C ASP A 39 -6.26 -6.18 10.57
N PHE A 40 -5.86 -7.12 9.70
CA PHE A 40 -6.42 -7.27 8.36
C PHE A 40 -7.94 -7.50 8.39
N GLU A 41 -8.41 -8.44 9.23
CA GLU A 41 -9.83 -8.79 9.34
C GLU A 41 -10.67 -7.66 9.96
N ARG A 42 -10.10 -6.93 10.92
CA ARG A 42 -10.72 -5.72 11.47
C ARG A 42 -10.89 -4.65 10.40
N CYS A 43 -9.83 -4.39 9.62
CA CYS A 43 -9.90 -3.42 8.53
C CYS A 43 -10.94 -3.85 7.49
N GLU A 44 -10.98 -5.13 7.11
CA GLU A 44 -11.99 -5.67 6.19
C GLU A 44 -13.42 -5.42 6.70
N THR A 45 -13.67 -5.69 7.98
CA THR A 45 -14.98 -5.44 8.60
C THR A 45 -15.35 -3.96 8.53
N CYS A 46 -14.40 -3.06 8.79
CA CYS A 46 -14.63 -1.62 8.68
C CYS A 46 -14.89 -1.16 7.24
N LEU A 47 -14.17 -1.71 6.25
CA LEU A 47 -14.30 -1.38 4.84
C LEU A 47 -15.66 -1.80 4.26
N LEU A 48 -16.22 -2.91 4.76
CA LEU A 48 -17.49 -3.46 4.31
C LEU A 48 -18.68 -2.99 5.17
N SER A 49 -18.43 -2.33 6.30
CA SER A 49 -19.48 -1.71 7.11
C SER A 49 -20.21 -0.63 6.30
N SER A 50 -21.52 -0.54 6.47
CA SER A 50 -22.34 0.51 5.85
C SER A 50 -22.38 1.80 6.67
N ALA A 51 -21.51 1.94 7.69
CA ALA A 51 -21.53 3.09 8.60
C ALA A 51 -21.50 4.43 7.85
N GLU A 52 -22.30 5.38 8.32
CA GLU A 52 -22.60 6.67 7.68
C GLU A 52 -21.34 7.52 7.42
N ALA A 53 -20.30 7.36 8.23
CA ALA A 53 -19.01 7.99 7.98
C ALA A 53 -18.21 7.20 6.92
N CYS A 54 -17.81 7.88 5.84
CA CYS A 54 -16.82 7.33 4.92
C CYS A 54 -15.47 7.20 5.65
N PRO A 55 -14.83 6.03 5.64
CA PRO A 55 -13.52 5.88 6.26
C PRO A 55 -12.49 6.78 5.55
N GLY A 56 -11.48 7.22 6.30
CA GLY A 56 -10.35 7.94 5.70
C GLY A 56 -9.45 7.02 4.85
N PRO A 57 -8.58 7.59 4.00
CA PRO A 57 -7.63 6.83 3.18
C PRO A 57 -6.68 5.96 4.00
N ALA A 58 -6.41 6.34 5.26
CA ALA A 58 -5.59 5.57 6.19
C ALA A 58 -6.10 4.13 6.41
N LEU A 59 -7.42 3.89 6.33
CA LEU A 59 -7.98 2.56 6.48
C LEU A 59 -7.61 1.66 5.30
N ILE A 60 -7.74 2.17 4.06
CA ILE A 60 -7.38 1.42 2.84
C ILE A 60 -5.87 1.14 2.82
N ASN A 61 -5.05 2.14 3.14
CA ASN A 61 -3.59 1.96 3.19
C ASN A 61 -3.20 0.89 4.20
N ARG A 62 -3.73 0.96 5.43
CA ARG A 62 -3.47 -0.07 6.45
C ARG A 62 -3.93 -1.45 6.00
N TYR A 63 -5.12 -1.55 5.39
CA TYR A 63 -5.63 -2.81 4.86
C TYR A 63 -4.70 -3.39 3.78
N MET A 64 -4.27 -2.55 2.84
CA MET A 64 -3.36 -2.91 1.76
C MET A 64 -2.00 -3.37 2.28
N ASP A 65 -1.40 -2.62 3.20
CA ASP A 65 -0.12 -2.98 3.82
C ASP A 65 -0.20 -4.35 4.49
N ARG A 66 -1.28 -4.63 5.25
CA ARG A 66 -1.50 -5.95 5.86
C ARG A 66 -1.73 -7.05 4.84
N ALA A 67 -2.49 -6.79 3.78
CA ALA A 67 -2.74 -7.76 2.73
C ALA A 67 -1.43 -8.18 2.05
N LEU A 68 -0.58 -7.20 1.72
CA LEU A 68 0.71 -7.41 1.07
C LEU A 68 1.69 -8.11 2.02
N ASP A 69 1.79 -7.68 3.28
CA ASP A 69 2.60 -8.34 4.31
C ASP A 69 2.27 -9.83 4.45
N LEU A 70 0.98 -10.16 4.53
CA LEU A 70 0.51 -11.54 4.71
C LEU A 70 0.77 -12.37 3.45
N ALA A 71 0.54 -11.79 2.27
CA ALA A 71 0.81 -12.42 0.99
C ALA A 71 2.32 -12.68 0.80
N ASP A 72 3.15 -11.71 1.14
CA ASP A 72 4.59 -11.78 1.02
C ASP A 72 5.19 -12.80 2.02
N SER A 73 4.74 -12.77 3.27
CA SER A 73 5.13 -13.77 4.29
C SER A 73 4.78 -15.19 3.86
N ALA A 74 3.59 -15.39 3.26
CA ALA A 74 3.20 -16.68 2.70
C ALA A 74 4.07 -17.08 1.49
N GLY A 75 4.44 -16.12 0.65
CA GLY A 75 5.36 -16.32 -0.47
C GLY A 75 6.75 -16.80 -0.03
N HIS A 76 7.32 -16.15 0.97
CA HIS A 76 8.62 -16.54 1.57
C HIS A 76 8.61 -17.93 2.19
N GLN A 77 7.45 -18.40 2.66
CA GLN A 77 7.25 -19.75 3.20
C GLN A 77 6.92 -20.80 2.11
N GLY A 78 6.91 -20.43 0.82
CA GLY A 78 6.53 -21.32 -0.27
C GLY A 78 5.03 -21.64 -0.34
N LEU A 79 4.19 -20.97 0.47
CA LEU A 79 2.74 -21.21 0.55
C LEU A 79 2.00 -20.41 -0.53
N LEU A 80 2.23 -20.75 -1.80
CA LEU A 80 1.73 -19.99 -2.96
C LEU A 80 0.19 -19.86 -3.01
N HIS A 81 -0.53 -20.89 -2.58
CA HIS A 81 -2.01 -20.84 -2.50
C HIS A 81 -2.48 -19.84 -1.44
N LEU A 82 -1.81 -19.80 -0.30
CA LEU A 82 -2.15 -18.87 0.79
C LEU A 82 -1.84 -17.43 0.38
N ARG A 83 -0.69 -17.21 -0.28
CA ARG A 83 -0.34 -15.91 -0.88
C ARG A 83 -1.45 -15.42 -1.82
N GLU A 84 -1.88 -16.27 -2.75
CA GLU A 84 -2.95 -15.92 -3.67
C GLU A 84 -4.28 -15.66 -2.95
N SER A 85 -4.59 -16.43 -1.90
CA SER A 85 -5.80 -16.24 -1.10
C SER A 85 -5.85 -14.86 -0.46
N TRP A 86 -4.75 -14.40 0.15
CA TRP A 86 -4.69 -13.06 0.76
C TRP A 86 -4.92 -11.94 -0.25
N LEU A 87 -4.23 -12.00 -1.40
CA LEU A 87 -4.38 -11.01 -2.46
C LEU A 87 -5.80 -11.02 -3.06
N ARG A 88 -6.40 -12.20 -3.22
CA ARG A 88 -7.74 -12.34 -3.78
C ARG A 88 -8.80 -11.80 -2.82
N ARG A 89 -8.64 -12.08 -1.52
CA ARG A 89 -9.51 -11.54 -0.47
C ARG A 89 -9.45 -10.01 -0.47
N ALA A 90 -8.25 -9.43 -0.53
CA ALA A 90 -8.05 -7.98 -0.65
C ALA A 90 -8.74 -7.38 -1.89
N TRP A 91 -8.58 -8.02 -3.06
CA TRP A 91 -9.25 -7.59 -4.29
C TRP A 91 -10.77 -7.57 -4.14
N ILE A 92 -11.36 -8.67 -3.65
CA ILE A 92 -12.81 -8.80 -3.50
C ILE A 92 -13.35 -7.77 -2.52
N THR A 93 -12.69 -7.58 -1.38
CA THR A 93 -13.11 -6.62 -0.35
C THR A 93 -13.09 -5.18 -0.88
N LEU A 94 -12.02 -4.77 -1.56
CA LEU A 94 -11.93 -3.42 -2.12
C LEU A 94 -12.94 -3.19 -3.25
N ARG A 95 -13.13 -4.18 -4.13
CA ARG A 95 -14.16 -4.14 -5.17
C ARG A 95 -15.54 -3.99 -4.56
N ASN A 96 -15.89 -4.81 -3.57
CA ASN A 96 -17.20 -4.75 -2.93
C ASN A 96 -17.39 -3.42 -2.19
N SER A 97 -16.35 -2.90 -1.53
CA SER A 97 -16.39 -1.59 -0.86
C SER A 97 -16.58 -0.43 -1.85
N ALA A 98 -15.96 -0.49 -3.04
CA ALA A 98 -16.16 0.48 -4.11
C ALA A 98 -17.61 0.47 -4.66
N LEU A 99 -18.24 -0.71 -4.68
CA LEU A 99 -19.60 -0.90 -5.20
C LEU A 99 -20.71 -0.59 -4.16
N LEU A 100 -20.36 -0.15 -2.94
CA LEU A 100 -21.35 0.23 -1.95
C LEU A 100 -22.13 1.49 -2.41
N PRO A 101 -23.48 1.43 -2.51
CA PRO A 101 -24.29 2.54 -3.05
C PRO A 101 -24.16 3.84 -2.27
N HIS A 102 -24.03 3.75 -0.95
CA HIS A 102 -24.03 4.89 -0.03
C HIS A 102 -22.65 5.53 0.15
N ARG A 103 -21.59 5.01 -0.48
CA ARG A 103 -20.25 5.57 -0.40
C ARG A 103 -20.07 6.73 -1.37
N SER A 104 -19.27 7.72 -0.96
CA SER A 104 -18.95 8.88 -1.80
C SER A 104 -18.10 8.49 -3.00
N GLU A 105 -18.14 9.32 -4.05
CA GLU A 105 -17.28 9.16 -5.22
C GLU A 105 -15.79 9.15 -4.84
N ALA A 106 -15.38 10.04 -3.93
CA ALA A 106 -14.01 10.09 -3.41
C ALA A 106 -13.57 8.75 -2.79
N TRP A 107 -14.46 8.08 -2.05
CA TRP A 107 -14.17 6.75 -1.49
C TRP A 107 -13.98 5.71 -2.59
N ARG A 108 -14.86 5.69 -3.59
CA ARG A 108 -14.76 4.77 -4.72
C ARG A 108 -13.47 4.97 -5.51
N SER A 109 -13.05 6.22 -5.70
CA SER A 109 -11.76 6.58 -6.32
C SER A 109 -10.57 6.03 -5.53
N LEU A 110 -10.58 6.11 -4.19
CA LEU A 110 -9.54 5.51 -3.36
C LEU A 110 -9.51 3.98 -3.50
N CYS A 111 -10.67 3.32 -3.50
CA CYS A 111 -10.74 1.88 -3.74
C CYS A 111 -10.19 1.50 -5.12
N LEU A 112 -10.51 2.28 -6.17
CA LEU A 112 -9.95 2.04 -7.51
C LEU A 112 -8.43 2.17 -7.53
N ILE A 113 -7.86 3.19 -6.90
CA ILE A 113 -6.39 3.36 -6.81
C ILE A 113 -5.76 2.13 -6.16
N ALA A 114 -6.33 1.65 -5.05
CA ALA A 114 -5.84 0.44 -4.37
C ALA A 114 -6.00 -0.83 -5.24
N LEU A 115 -7.10 -0.95 -5.99
CA LEU A 115 -7.32 -2.05 -6.93
C LEU A 115 -6.30 -2.03 -8.07
N TYR A 116 -5.94 -0.86 -8.61
CA TYR A 116 -4.87 -0.76 -9.59
C TYR A 116 -3.53 -1.27 -9.05
N GLN A 117 -3.17 -0.92 -7.80
CA GLN A 117 -1.97 -1.43 -7.15
C GLN A 117 -1.99 -2.95 -7.05
N LEU A 118 -3.11 -3.54 -6.58
CA LEU A 118 -3.27 -4.99 -6.54
C LEU A 118 -3.16 -5.63 -7.93
N PHE A 119 -3.79 -5.03 -8.95
CA PHE A 119 -3.70 -5.53 -10.32
C PHE A 119 -2.26 -5.69 -10.79
N PHE A 120 -1.39 -4.72 -10.50
CA PHE A 120 0.04 -4.82 -10.82
C PHE A 120 0.73 -5.96 -10.07
N VAL A 121 0.40 -6.16 -8.79
CA VAL A 121 0.88 -7.30 -8.01
C VAL A 121 0.44 -8.63 -8.64
N PHE A 122 -0.85 -8.78 -8.96
CA PHE A 122 -1.36 -9.97 -9.65
C PHE A 122 -0.66 -10.20 -10.99
N ARG A 123 -0.51 -9.14 -11.80
CA ARG A 123 0.16 -9.23 -13.10
C ARG A 123 1.58 -9.76 -12.95
N HIS A 124 2.34 -9.25 -11.98
CA HIS A 124 3.72 -9.67 -11.76
C HIS A 124 3.81 -11.12 -11.24
N LEU A 125 2.92 -11.51 -10.32
CA LEU A 125 3.00 -12.83 -9.66
C LEU A 125 2.45 -13.99 -10.49
N PHE A 126 1.58 -13.70 -11.43
CA PHE A 126 0.88 -14.71 -12.19
C PHE A 126 1.20 -14.68 -13.68
N ALA A 127 2.07 -13.79 -14.17
CA ALA A 127 2.40 -13.65 -15.59
C ALA A 127 2.63 -15.00 -16.30
N ASP A 128 3.38 -15.90 -15.68
CA ASP A 128 3.79 -17.17 -16.28
C ASP A 128 2.84 -18.34 -15.97
N ARG A 129 1.71 -18.10 -15.29
CA ARG A 129 0.77 -19.17 -14.93
C ARG A 129 -0.30 -19.40 -16.01
N PRO A 130 -0.68 -20.66 -16.25
CA PRO A 130 -1.82 -20.95 -17.13
C PRO A 130 -3.09 -20.26 -16.61
N GLY A 131 -3.84 -19.65 -17.52
CA GLY A 131 -5.06 -18.91 -17.20
C GLY A 131 -4.87 -17.53 -16.55
N ALA A 132 -3.63 -17.02 -16.44
CA ALA A 132 -3.36 -15.68 -15.94
C ALA A 132 -4.01 -14.59 -16.80
N ALA A 133 -3.90 -14.70 -18.13
CA ALA A 133 -4.53 -13.75 -19.05
C ALA A 133 -6.06 -13.64 -18.84
N LYS A 134 -6.73 -14.77 -18.62
CA LYS A 134 -8.19 -14.79 -18.35
C LYS A 134 -8.52 -14.11 -17.01
N ARG A 135 -7.72 -14.38 -15.97
CA ARG A 135 -7.88 -13.73 -14.65
C ARG A 135 -7.65 -12.23 -14.72
N LEU A 136 -6.54 -11.80 -15.34
CA LEU A 136 -6.23 -10.38 -15.51
C LEU A 136 -7.29 -9.68 -16.35
N SER A 137 -7.80 -10.31 -17.41
CA SER A 137 -8.90 -9.76 -18.21
C SER A 137 -10.18 -9.56 -17.39
N ALA A 138 -10.52 -10.49 -16.50
CA ALA A 138 -11.67 -10.33 -15.60
C ALA A 138 -11.46 -9.14 -14.63
N MET A 139 -10.26 -8.99 -14.09
CA MET A 139 -9.91 -7.87 -13.21
C MET A 139 -9.96 -6.53 -13.93
N THR A 140 -9.46 -6.45 -15.17
CA THR A 140 -9.57 -5.26 -16.03
C THR A 140 -11.02 -4.91 -16.31
N ARG A 141 -11.87 -5.92 -16.57
CA ARG A 141 -13.31 -5.72 -16.78
C ARG A 141 -13.98 -5.14 -15.53
N ASP A 142 -13.69 -5.69 -14.36
CA ASP A 142 -14.20 -5.16 -13.09
C ASP A 142 -13.81 -3.68 -12.93
N MET A 143 -12.54 -3.34 -13.13
CA MET A 143 -12.06 -1.95 -13.04
C MET A 143 -12.77 -1.03 -14.04
N ALA A 144 -12.95 -1.47 -15.29
CA ALA A 144 -13.67 -0.69 -16.29
C ALA A 144 -15.14 -0.41 -15.90
N ILE A 145 -15.82 -1.37 -15.26
CA ILE A 145 -17.18 -1.19 -14.74
C ILE A 145 -17.18 -0.14 -13.63
N MET A 146 -16.26 -0.25 -12.68
CA MET A 146 -16.16 0.68 -11.55
C MET A 146 -15.78 2.10 -11.99
N THR A 147 -14.86 2.26 -12.94
CA THR A 147 -14.50 3.58 -13.49
C THR A 147 -15.69 4.25 -14.16
N ARG A 148 -16.54 3.51 -14.88
CA ARG A 148 -17.76 4.05 -15.50
C ARG A 148 -18.80 4.53 -14.48
N GLN A 149 -18.75 4.05 -13.24
CA GLN A 149 -19.65 4.49 -12.18
C GLN A 149 -19.16 5.77 -11.47
N LEU A 150 -17.98 6.26 -11.83
CA LEU A 150 -17.42 7.54 -11.35
C LEU A 150 -17.50 8.65 -12.39
N LEU A 151 -17.81 8.32 -13.64
CA LEU A 151 -18.04 9.26 -14.74
C LEU A 151 -19.53 9.53 -14.86
#